data_AF-A0A0B6XT28-F1
#
_entry.id   AF-A0A0B6XT28-F1
#
_cell.length_a   1.000
_cell.length_b   1.000
_cell.length_c   1.000
_cell.angle_alpha   90.00
_cell.angle_beta   90.00
_cell.angle_gamma   90.00
#
_symmetry.space_group_name_H-M   'P 1'
#
loop_
_entity.id
_entity.type
_entity.pdbx_description
1 polymer ?
#
loop_
_entity_poly.entity_id
_entity_poly.type
_entity_poly.pdbx_seq_one_letter_code
_entity_poly.pdbx_strand_id
1 'polypeptide(L)' 'DYPSIVKLIKAWTDYQDGQKILLTTPSVLLGYRVEVYRTEGTTQWYTAVIKSYNHASKNLTLTDDTVL' A
#
# COMPACT_ATOMS: atom_id res chain seq x y z
N ASP A 1 3.03 -36.37 -0.58
CA ASP A 1 3.41 -34.99 -0.20
C ASP A 1 3.84 -34.18 -1.41
N TYR A 2 3.29 -32.97 -1.57
CA TYR A 2 3.57 -32.06 -2.69
C TYR A 2 4.30 -30.81 -2.21
N PRO A 3 5.63 -30.86 -2.02
CA PRO A 3 6.39 -29.76 -1.42
C PRO A 3 6.36 -28.46 -2.23
N SER A 4 6.18 -28.54 -3.55
CA SER A 4 6.00 -27.37 -4.43
C SER A 4 4.69 -26.63 -4.15
N ILE A 5 3.59 -27.36 -3.93
CA ILE A 5 2.28 -26.79 -3.61
C ILE A 5 2.33 -26.08 -2.26
N VAL A 6 3.00 -26.68 -1.25
CA VAL A 6 3.17 -26.05 0.07
C VAL A 6 3.90 -24.71 -0.03
N LYS A 7 4.95 -24.61 -0.86
CA LYS A 7 5.65 -23.34 -1.10
C LYS A 7 4.75 -22.30 -1.76
N LEU A 8 3.95 -22.70 -2.76
CA LEU A 8 3.03 -21.79 -3.45
C LEU A 8 1.94 -21.26 -2.50
N ILE A 9 1.35 -22.14 -1.68
CA ILE A 9 0.35 -21.74 -0.68
C ILE A 9 0.97 -20.74 0.30
N LYS A 10 2.17 -21.02 0.80
CA LYS A 10 2.86 -20.10 1.72
C LYS A 10 3.11 -18.73 1.09
N ALA A 11 3.66 -18.70 -0.13
CA ALA A 11 3.89 -17.44 -0.83
C ALA A 11 2.60 -16.64 -1.07
N TRP A 12 1.49 -17.34 -1.37
CA TRP A 12 0.18 -16.71 -1.51
C TRP A 12 -0.34 -16.17 -0.18
N THR A 13 -0.22 -16.92 0.92
CA THR A 13 -0.61 -16.45 2.26
C THR A 13 0.21 -15.23 2.69
N ASP A 14 1.53 -15.25 2.47
CA ASP A 14 2.41 -14.12 2.77
C ASP A 14 2.02 -12.87 1.96
N TYR A 15 1.65 -13.03 0.69
CA TYR A 15 1.13 -11.94 -0.15
C TYR A 15 -0.19 -11.38 0.39
N GLN A 16 -1.12 -12.24 0.81
CA GLN A 16 -2.39 -11.82 1.42
C GLN A 16 -2.16 -11.05 2.73
N ASP A 17 -1.22 -11.49 3.57
CA ASP A 17 -0.84 -10.77 4.79
C ASP A 17 -0.21 -9.40 4.50
N GLY A 18 0.60 -9.31 3.43
CA GLY A 18 1.11 -8.04 2.92
C GLY A 18 0.00 -7.07 2.51
N GLN A 19 -1.11 -7.56 1.95
CA GLN A 19 -2.28 -6.73 1.65
C GLN A 19 -3.13 -6.42 2.89
N LYS A 20 -3.15 -7.34 3.86
CA LYS A 20 -3.90 -7.19 5.12
C LYS A 20 -3.45 -6.00 5.94
N ILE A 21 -2.16 -5.61 5.86
CA ILE A 21 -1.64 -4.42 6.56
C ILE A 21 -2.40 -3.14 6.20
N LEU A 22 -2.89 -3.02 4.96
CA LEU A 22 -3.70 -1.89 4.48
C LEU A 22 -5.08 -1.85 5.15
N LEU A 23 -5.56 -3.00 5.63
CA LEU A 23 -6.90 -3.18 6.19
C LEU A 23 -6.90 -3.21 7.72
N THR A 24 -5.89 -3.83 8.35
CA THR A 24 -5.87 -4.06 9.80
C THR A 24 -5.06 -3.03 10.56
N THR A 25 -3.96 -2.55 9.99
CA THR A 25 -3.08 -1.59 10.70
C THR A 25 -2.49 -0.53 9.76
N PRO A 26 -3.30 0.15 8.93
CA PRO A 26 -2.80 1.13 7.95
C PRO A 26 -2.08 2.32 8.58
N SER A 27 -2.24 2.57 9.88
CA SER A 27 -1.44 3.56 10.62
C SER A 27 0.07 3.26 10.66
N VAL A 28 0.50 2.01 10.44
CA VAL A 28 1.94 1.69 10.33
C VAL A 28 2.55 2.19 9.03
N LEU A 29 1.73 2.55 8.04
CA LEU A 29 2.18 3.03 6.74
C LEU A 29 2.44 4.54 6.75
N LEU A 30 2.15 5.25 7.84
CA LEU A 30 2.46 6.68 7.96
C LEU A 30 3.98 6.91 7.82
N GLY A 31 4.35 7.88 7.00
CA GLY A 31 5.75 8.20 6.70
C GLY A 31 6.39 7.33 5.61
N TYR A 32 5.72 6.28 5.13
CA TYR A 32 6.20 5.50 3.99
C TYR A 32 6.04 6.27 2.69
N ARG A 33 7.04 6.15 1.83
CA ARG A 33 7.01 6.63 0.45
C ARG A 33 6.37 5.56 -0.43
N VAL A 34 5.46 5.99 -1.29
CA VAL A 34 4.72 5.12 -2.20
C VAL A 34 4.69 5.72 -3.60
N GLU A 35 4.60 4.86 -4.62
CA GLU A 35 4.25 5.26 -5.97
C GLU A 35 2.73 5.29 -6.12
N VAL A 36 2.22 6.37 -6.68
CA VAL A 36 0.79 6.64 -6.79
C VAL A 36 0.44 6.94 -8.24
N TYR A 37 -0.65 6.36 -8.70
CA TYR A 37 -1.21 6.65 -10.01
C TYR A 37 -2.25 7.77 -9.89
N ARG A 38 -2.00 8.92 -10.54
CA ARG A 38 -2.96 10.03 -10.61
C ARG A 38 -3.80 9.88 -11.87
N THR A 39 -5.12 9.77 -11.71
CA THR A 39 -6.08 9.73 -12.83
C THR A 39 -6.57 11.10 -13.25
N GLU A 40 -6.55 12.08 -12.34
CA GLU A 40 -7.03 13.45 -12.60
C GLU A 40 -5.89 14.35 -13.11
N GLY A 41 -6.13 15.06 -14.22
CA GLY A 41 -5.15 15.94 -14.85
C GLY A 41 -4.22 15.20 -15.81
N THR A 42 -2.91 15.36 -15.64
CA THR A 42 -1.91 14.63 -16.42
C THR A 42 -1.73 13.25 -15.81
N THR A 43 -2.21 12.22 -16.51
CA THR A 43 -2.02 10.82 -16.11
C THR A 43 -0.54 10.51 -15.98
N GLN A 44 -0.08 10.27 -14.76
CA GLN A 44 1.31 9.93 -14.48
C GLN A 44 1.45 9.19 -13.15
N TRP A 45 2.53 8.42 -13.05
CA TRP A 45 3.03 7.89 -11.79
C TRP A 45 3.89 8.94 -11.11
N TYR A 46 3.76 9.08 -9.79
CA TYR A 46 4.57 10.00 -8.99
C TYR A 46 4.82 9.41 -7.59
N THR A 47 5.84 9.93 -6.90
CA THR A 47 6.13 9.57 -5.52
C THR A 47 5.38 10.48 -4.55
N ALA A 48 4.93 9.92 -3.44
CA ALA A 48 4.31 10.67 -2.36
C ALA A 48 4.56 9.98 -1.03
N VAL A 49 4.46 10.75 0.06
CA VAL A 49 4.56 10.24 1.44
C VAL A 49 3.18 10.16 2.07
N ILE A 50 2.88 9.03 2.71
CA ILE A 50 1.63 8.85 3.46
C ILE A 50 1.67 9.71 4.72
N LYS A 51 0.73 10.65 4.85
CA LYS A 51 0.65 11.61 5.97
C LYS A 51 -0.31 11.19 7.05
N SER A 52 -1.47 10.64 6.67
CA SER A 52 -2.50 10.25 7.63
C SER A 52 -3.38 9.12 7.08
N TYR A 53 -4.07 8.45 7.99
CA TYR A 53 -5.10 7.46 7.70
C TYR A 53 -6.39 7.82 8.45
N ASN A 54 -7.51 7.85 7.73
CA ASN A 54 -8.83 8.05 8.33
C ASN A 54 -9.49 6.69 8.59
N HIS A 55 -9.69 6.35 9.87
CA HIS A 55 -10.29 5.08 10.26
C HIS A 55 -11.76 4.90 9.86
N ALA A 56 -12.51 6.01 9.72
CA ALA A 56 -13.93 5.99 9.39
C ALA A 56 -14.16 5.81 7.89
N SER A 57 -13.46 6.59 7.05
CA SER A 57 -13.59 6.50 5.59
C SER A 57 -12.66 5.48 4.94
N LYS A 58 -11.68 4.96 5.69
CA LYS A 58 -10.62 4.07 5.18
C LYS A 58 -9.70 4.72 4.14
N ASN A 59 -9.63 6.06 4.13
CA ASN A 59 -8.79 6.80 3.19
C ASN A 59 -7.39 7.07 3.74
N LEU A 60 -6.38 7.00 2.86
CA LEU A 60 -5.04 7.51 3.09
C LEU A 60 -4.92 8.92 2.50
N THR A 61 -4.28 9.84 3.21
CA THR A 61 -3.90 11.15 2.68
C THR A 61 -2.41 11.17 2.42
N LEU A 62 -2.03 11.59 1.23
CA LEU A 62 -0.66 11.58 0.74
C LEU A 62 -0.19 13.02 0.51
N THR A 63 1.09 13.28 0.70
CA THR A 63 1.75 14.54 0.37
C THR A 63 2.74 14.27 -0.75
N ASP A 64 2.57 14.97 -1.86
CA ASP A 64 3.50 14.96 -2.99
C ASP A 64 4.87 15.45 -2.50
N ASP A 65 5.91 14.63 -2.65
CA ASP A 65 7.26 14.94 -2.18
C ASP A 65 8.19 15.43 -3.28
N THR A 66 7.64 15.69 -4.47
CA THR A 66 8.37 16.22 -5.63
C THR A 66 8.32 17.76 -5.71
N VAL A 67 7.48 18.41 -4.90
CA VAL A 67 7.34 19.87 -4.87
C VAL A 67 8.05 20.44 -3.64
N LEU A 68 9.23 21.03 -3.86
CA LEU A 68 9.91 21.94 -2.94
C LEU A 68 9.51 23.39 -3.24
#